data_AF-A0AAC9UI65-F1
#
_entry.id   AF-A0AAC9UI65-F1
#
_cell.length_a   1.000
_cell.length_b   1.000
_cell.length_c   1.000
_cell.angle_alpha   90.00
_cell.angle_beta   90.00
_cell.angle_gamma   90.00
#
_symmetry.space_group_name_H-M   'P 1'
#
loop_
_entity.id
_entity.type
_entity.pdbx_description
1 polymer ?
#
loop_
_entity_poly.entity_id
_entity_poly.type
_entity_poly.pdbx_seq_one_letter_code
_entity_poly.pdbx_strand_id
1 'polypeptide(L)' 'MQSNNFVLLTALQLSGGAKPKPWQYEHSLNLFNRYINQRKLFGLDTTGMMDEYREAYKEIKGK' A
#
# COMPACT_ATOMS: atom_id res chain seq x y z
N MET A 1 -5.79 6.79 -6.96
CA MET A 1 -5.71 5.99 -5.75
C MET A 1 -6.56 6.73 -4.76
N GLN A 2 -7.45 6.06 -4.03
CA GLN A 2 -8.23 6.73 -2.99
C GLN A 2 -7.31 7.45 -1.99
N SER A 3 -7.75 8.62 -1.50
CA SER A 3 -6.93 9.50 -0.64
C SER A 3 -6.54 8.87 0.70
N ASN A 4 -7.29 7.87 1.14
CA ASN A 4 -7.07 7.12 2.37
C ASN A 4 -6.35 5.77 2.16
N ASN A 5 -5.85 5.48 0.95
CA ASN A 5 -5.15 4.23 0.68
C ASN A 5 -3.87 4.13 1.54
N PHE A 6 -3.68 3.01 2.21
CA PHE A 6 -2.56 2.68 3.09
C PHE A 6 -1.21 2.96 2.41
N VAL A 7 -1.06 2.58 1.13
CA VAL A 7 0.17 2.75 0.38
C VAL A 7 0.48 4.24 0.16
N LEU A 8 -0.54 5.05 -0.17
CA LEU A 8 -0.40 6.49 -0.33
C LEU A 8 -0.08 7.18 1.00
N LEU A 9 -0.84 6.88 2.05
CA LEU A 9 -0.65 7.49 3.37
C LEU A 9 0.73 7.15 3.95
N THR A 10 1.18 5.90 3.80
CA THR A 10 2.51 5.49 4.25
C THR A 10 3.61 6.17 3.43
N ALA A 11 3.43 6.29 2.11
CA ALA A 11 4.40 6.99 1.26
C ALA A 11 4.48 8.48 1.62
N LEU A 12 3.35 9.12 1.91
CA LEU A 12 3.28 10.50 2.41
C LEU A 12 4.00 10.64 3.76
N GLN A 13 3.75 9.72 4.70
CA GLN A 13 4.45 9.72 5.98
C GLN A 13 5.97 9.62 5.81
N LEU A 14 6.45 8.70 4.96
CA LEU A 14 7.88 8.53 4.67
C LEU A 14 8.50 9.76 4.01
N SER A 15 7.69 10.55 3.29
CA SER A 15 8.12 11.78 2.63
C SER A 15 8.02 13.03 3.52
N GLY A 16 7.54 12.90 4.76
CA GLY A 16 7.28 14.04 5.63
C GLY A 16 6.14 14.94 5.15
N GLY A 17 5.15 14.37 4.43
CA GLY A 17 4.03 15.10 3.85
C GLY A 17 4.31 15.78 2.51
N ALA A 18 5.53 15.67 1.98
CA ALA A 18 5.87 16.15 0.64
C ALA A 18 5.36 15.19 -0.46
N LYS A 19 5.59 15.51 -1.73
CA LYS A 19 5.30 14.57 -2.84
C LYS A 19 6.20 13.32 -2.70
N PRO A 20 5.65 12.10 -2.56
CA PRO A 20 6.48 10.92 -2.36
C PRO A 20 7.28 10.54 -3.61
N LYS A 21 8.49 10.01 -3.39
CA LYS A 21 9.38 9.44 -4.40
C LYS A 21 8.96 8.01 -4.77
N PRO A 22 9.31 7.50 -5.95
CA PRO A 22 8.95 6.15 -6.39
C PRO A 22 9.27 5.05 -5.37
N TRP A 23 10.46 5.09 -4.77
CA TRP A 23 10.88 4.08 -3.78
C TRP A 23 10.00 4.09 -2.50
N GLN A 24 9.41 5.23 -2.14
CA GLN A 24 8.53 5.33 -0.96
C GLN A 24 7.19 4.65 -1.21
N TYR A 25 6.67 4.76 -2.44
CA TYR A 25 5.51 4.00 -2.88
C TYR A 25 5.80 2.50 -2.89
N GLU A 26 6.93 2.08 -3.46
CA GLU A 26 7.33 0.68 -3.50
C GLU A 26 7.52 0.09 -2.09
N HIS A 27 8.17 0.84 -1.20
CA HIS A 27 8.34 0.44 0.19
C HIS A 27 6.98 0.25 0.88
N SER A 28 6.07 1.21 0.73
CA SER A 28 4.73 1.18 1.31
C SER A 28 3.90 0.01 0.78
N LEU A 29 4.04 -0.30 -0.51
CA LEU A 29 3.36 -1.41 -1.16
C LEU A 29 3.89 -2.77 -0.64
N ASN A 30 5.20 -2.90 -0.50
CA ASN A 30 5.83 -4.08 0.11
C ASN A 30 5.42 -4.27 1.57
N LEU A 31 5.36 -3.18 2.34
CA LEU A 31 4.89 -3.20 3.73
C LEU A 31 3.44 -3.68 3.81
N PHE A 32 2.57 -3.17 2.93
CA PHE A 32 1.17 -3.55 2.92
C PHE A 32 0.97 -5.03 2.57
N ASN A 33 1.70 -5.53 1.57
CA ASN A 33 1.68 -6.96 1.23
C ASN A 33 2.12 -7.85 2.40
N ARG A 34 3.16 -7.46 3.14
CA ARG A 34 3.60 -8.19 4.35
C ARG A 34 2.49 -8.23 5.40
N TYR A 35 1.83 -7.11 5.64
CA TYR A 35 0.74 -7.03 6.61
C TYR A 35 -0.47 -7.89 6.20
N ILE A 36 -0.85 -7.86 4.92
CA ILE A 36 -1.88 -8.74 4.37
C ILE A 36 -1.52 -10.21 4.58
N ASN A 37 -0.28 -10.61 4.27
CA ASN A 37 0.16 -12.00 4.42
C ASN A 37 0.16 -12.44 5.89
N GLN A 38 0.54 -11.56 6.83
CA GLN A 38 0.41 -11.83 8.25
C GLN A 38 -1.06 -12.07 8.65
N ARG A 39 -1.98 -11.22 8.22
CA ARG A 39 -3.42 -11.39 8.52
C ARG A 39 -3.99 -12.69 7.95
N LYS A 40 -3.59 -13.06 6.74
CA LYS A 40 -3.96 -14.36 6.13
C LYS A 40 -3.50 -15.55 6.97
N LEU A 41 -2.28 -15.50 7.52
CA LEU A 41 -1.76 -16.55 8.39
C LEU A 41 -2.59 -16.72 9.68
N PHE A 42 -3.18 -15.63 10.17
CA PHE A 42 -4.10 -15.67 11.31
C PHE A 42 -5.56 -16.00 10.94
N GLY A 43 -5.85 -16.33 9.67
CA GLY A 43 -7.21 -16.63 9.21
C GLY A 43 -8.14 -15.41 9.20
N LEU A 44 -7.59 -14.19 9.21
CA LEU A 44 -8.38 -12.96 9.19
C LEU A 44 -8.80 -12.61 7.77
N ASP A 45 -9.98 -11.99 7.62
CA ASP A 45 -10.42 -11.46 6.33
C ASP A 45 -9.44 -10.38 5.81
N THR A 46 -9.09 -10.51 4.53
CA THR A 46 -8.16 -9.61 3.84
C THR A 46 -8.71 -9.12 2.50
N THR A 47 -9.99 -9.38 2.20
CA THR A 47 -10.59 -9.06 0.89
C THR A 47 -10.44 -7.59 0.54
N GLY A 48 -10.91 -6.68 1.42
CA GLY A 48 -10.80 -5.24 1.19
C GLY A 48 -9.35 -4.75 1.08
N MET A 49 -8.43 -5.32 1.86
CA MET A 49 -7.02 -4.95 1.80
C MET A 49 -6.35 -5.41 0.50
N MET A 50 -6.74 -6.58 -0.02
CA MET A 50 -6.24 -7.08 -1.30
C MET A 50 -6.73 -6.22 -2.46
N ASP A 51 -7.96 -5.72 -2.40
CA ASP A 51 -8.48 -4.81 -3.42
C ASP A 51 -7.77 -3.46 -3.39
N GLU A 52 -7.58 -2.92 -2.19
CA GLU A 52 -6.79 -1.70 -1.96
C GLU A 52 -5.33 -1.85 -2.45
N TYR A 53 -4.71 -3.01 -2.20
CA TYR A 53 -3.37 -3.32 -2.68
C TYR A 53 -3.31 -3.38 -4.21
N ARG A 54 -4.30 -4.01 -4.85
CA ARG A 54 -4.37 -4.11 -6.31
C ARG A 54 -4.56 -2.75 -6.97
N GLU A 55 -5.38 -1.89 -6.39
CA GLU A 55 -5.54 -0.50 -6.84
C GLU A 55 -4.19 0.24 -6.78
N ALA A 56 -3.52 0.19 -5.63
CA ALA A 56 -2.23 0.85 -5.45
C ALA A 56 -1.17 0.32 -6.43
N TYR A 57 -1.10 -1.01 -6.60
CA TYR A 57 -0.16 -1.65 -7.51
C TYR A 57 -0.33 -1.18 -8.96
N LYS A 58 -1.58 -1.14 -9.45
CA LYS A 58 -1.88 -0.67 -10.81
C LYS A 58 -1.45 0.77 -11.02
N GLU A 59 -1.67 1.65 -10.05
CA GLU A 59 -1.30 3.05 -10.22
C GLU A 59 0.20 3.33 -10.13
N ILE A 60 0.92 2.56 -9.30
CA ILE A 60 2.36 2.75 -9.10
C ILE A 60 3.17 2.07 -10.22
N LYS A 61 2.77 0.87 -10.65
CA LYS A 61 3.52 0.04 -11.61
C LYS A 61 2.92 0.00 -13.01
N GLY A 62 1.67 0.39 -13.19
CA GLY A 62 0.96 0.40 -14.48
C GLY A 62 1.15 1.68 -15.29
N LYS A 63 2.24 2.44 -15.04
CA LYS A 63 2.69 3.56 -15.87
C LYS A 63 4.01 3.23 -16.53
#